data_AF-A0A4R6ECN3-F1
#
_entry.id   AF-A0A4R6ECN3-F1
#
_cell.length_a   1.000
_cell.length_b   1.000
_cell.length_c   1.000
_cell.angle_alpha   90.00
_cell.angle_beta   90.00
_cell.angle_gamma   90.00
#
_symmetry.space_group_name_H-M   'P 1'
#
loop_
_entity.id
_entity.type
_entity.pdbx_description
1 polymer ?
#
loop_
_entity_poly.entity_id
_entity_poly.type
_entity_poly.pdbx_seq_one_letter_code
_entity_poly.pdbx_strand_id
1 'polypeptide(L)'
;MPARQPPVRRPPLKGHGATAAPAAPAGGLFVLVSCEHGGKHIPPEYREHFAGYAPLLDSHRGHDPGALLLAQEMAAALDAPLVAATTSRLLVDLNRSPGHPRRYSEITRPLPHKVRARIHAEHYLPYREEVEKLIATAIARGATVVHLSSHSFTPIMDGRVRNADVGFLYDPGRPGEVALCQRWLAALHGRAPKLRLRRNYPYTGRSDGFCTWLRRRYPAARYIGVELELNQRHATAGGPAWTALRADVVAALQAALHDHPTLQVHRAGLPGAESAPAGERSYMGRRAREDGTQEEGTSTIGKSR
;
A
#
# COMPACT_ATOMS: atom_id res chain seq x y z
N MET A 1 -41.30 22.05 12.52
CA MET A 1 -39.83 21.96 12.27
C MET A 1 -39.21 21.20 13.44
N PRO A 2 -38.81 19.92 13.32
CA PRO A 2 -38.20 19.24 14.46
C PRO A 2 -36.76 19.70 14.64
N ALA A 3 -36.40 19.97 15.89
CA ALA A 3 -35.12 20.52 16.31
C ALA A 3 -33.95 19.60 15.93
N ARG A 4 -32.88 20.19 15.40
CA ARG A 4 -31.62 19.49 15.10
C ARG A 4 -31.00 19.01 16.42
N GLN A 5 -30.81 17.70 16.55
CA GLN A 5 -30.02 17.12 17.64
C GLN A 5 -28.57 17.60 17.52
N PRO A 6 -27.90 17.92 18.65
CA PRO A 6 -26.50 18.32 18.64
C PRO A 6 -25.59 17.14 18.25
N PRO A 7 -24.39 17.40 17.69
CA PRO A 7 -23.47 16.35 17.29
C PRO A 7 -23.02 15.54 18.51
N VAL A 8 -23.29 14.25 18.49
CA VAL A 8 -22.78 13.29 19.48
C VAL A 8 -21.25 13.26 19.36
N ARG A 9 -20.55 13.73 20.38
CA ARG A 9 -19.10 13.59 20.50
C ARG A 9 -18.77 12.09 20.51
N ARG A 10 -18.11 11.61 19.47
CA ARG A 10 -17.67 10.22 19.35
C ARG A 10 -16.52 9.96 20.34
N PRO A 11 -16.57 8.90 21.16
CA PRO A 11 -15.44 8.53 22.00
C PRO A 11 -14.23 8.13 21.14
N PRO A 12 -13.00 8.25 21.66
CA PRO A 12 -11.79 7.83 20.94
C PRO A 12 -11.88 6.34 20.57
N LEU A 13 -11.31 5.99 19.41
CA LEU A 13 -11.31 4.63 18.88
C LEU A 13 -10.69 3.65 19.90
N LYS A 14 -11.50 2.76 20.47
CA LYS A 14 -10.98 1.63 21.26
C LYS A 14 -10.33 0.62 20.30
N GLY A 15 -9.02 0.41 20.42
CA GLY A 15 -8.32 -0.66 19.69
C GLY A 15 -7.98 -0.38 18.22
N HIS A 16 -8.08 0.86 17.76
CA HIS A 16 -7.58 1.28 16.44
C HIS A 16 -6.56 2.40 16.61
N GLY A 17 -5.39 2.22 16.01
CA GLY A 17 -4.37 3.26 15.94
C GLY A 17 -4.44 3.94 14.58
N ALA A 18 -4.74 5.23 14.57
CA ALA A 18 -4.48 6.10 13.43
C ALA A 18 -3.30 6.99 13.80
N THR A 19 -2.27 7.04 12.96
CA THR A 19 -1.26 8.10 13.06
C THR A 19 -1.89 9.42 12.62
N ALA A 20 -1.46 10.55 13.19
CA ALA A 20 -1.91 11.86 12.73
C ALA A 20 -1.52 12.03 11.25
N ALA A 21 -2.51 11.98 10.36
CA ALA A 21 -2.29 12.02 8.93
C ALA A 21 -1.83 13.42 8.48
N PRO A 22 -0.86 13.55 7.57
CA PRO A 22 -0.70 14.79 6.82
C PRO A 22 -2.00 15.09 6.06
N ALA A 23 -2.35 16.38 5.95
CA ALA A 23 -3.52 16.78 5.18
C ALA A 23 -3.37 16.30 3.72
N ALA A 24 -4.40 15.67 3.15
CA ALA A 24 -4.35 15.19 1.77
C ALA A 24 -3.88 16.32 0.82
N PRO A 25 -3.02 16.06 -0.17
CA PRO A 25 -2.56 17.11 -1.09
C PRO A 25 -3.70 17.60 -1.98
N ALA A 26 -3.54 18.80 -2.56
CA ALA A 26 -4.39 19.25 -3.66
C ALA A 26 -3.88 18.62 -4.96
N GLY A 27 -4.70 17.78 -5.59
CA GLY A 27 -4.25 16.99 -6.75
C GLY A 27 -3.18 15.95 -6.42
N GLY A 28 -2.57 15.36 -7.45
CA GLY A 28 -1.47 14.41 -7.31
C GLY A 28 -1.87 13.02 -6.78
N LEU A 29 -0.92 12.36 -6.11
CA LEU A 29 -1.08 11.01 -5.56
C LEU A 29 -1.22 11.09 -4.04
N PHE A 30 -2.25 10.44 -3.48
CA PHE A 30 -2.41 10.25 -2.05
C PHE A 30 -2.29 8.77 -1.72
N VAL A 31 -1.32 8.40 -0.89
CA VAL A 31 -1.13 7.02 -0.45
C VAL A 31 -1.78 6.82 0.90
N LEU A 32 -2.54 5.73 1.06
CA LEU A 32 -3.14 5.30 2.32
C LEU A 32 -2.72 3.86 2.58
N VAL A 33 -2.29 3.56 3.80
CA VAL A 33 -2.02 2.19 4.23
C VAL A 33 -3.10 1.75 5.22
N SER A 34 -3.63 0.54 5.04
CA SER A 34 -4.54 -0.10 6.01
C SER A 34 -4.00 -1.44 6.48
N CYS A 35 -4.41 -1.86 7.67
CA CYS A 35 -4.22 -3.23 8.15
C CYS A 35 -5.41 -3.69 9.01
N GLU A 36 -6.29 -4.47 8.39
CA GLU A 36 -7.57 -4.92 8.95
C GLU A 36 -7.40 -6.02 10.00
N HIS A 37 -6.34 -6.84 9.89
CA HIS A 37 -6.11 -8.02 10.74
C HIS A 37 -4.79 -7.93 11.54
N GLY A 38 -4.41 -6.71 11.95
CA GLY A 38 -3.11 -6.43 12.55
C GLY A 38 -2.89 -7.01 13.95
N GLY A 39 -3.92 -7.57 14.59
CA GLY A 39 -3.78 -8.17 15.91
C GLY A 39 -4.89 -9.15 16.27
N LYS A 40 -4.69 -9.83 17.40
CA LYS A 40 -5.56 -10.88 17.93
C LYS A 40 -6.24 -10.49 19.26
N HIS A 41 -6.25 -9.20 19.60
CA HIS A 41 -6.82 -8.74 20.86
C HIS A 41 -8.34 -8.94 20.89
N ILE A 42 -8.87 -9.39 22.04
CA ILE A 42 -10.30 -9.38 22.33
C ILE A 42 -10.56 -8.35 23.45
N PRO A 43 -11.40 -7.33 23.19
CA PRO A 43 -11.75 -6.33 24.21
C PRO A 43 -12.31 -7.00 25.47
N PRO A 44 -11.97 -6.50 26.68
CA PRO A 44 -12.37 -7.10 27.96
C PRO A 44 -13.83 -7.54 28.04
N GLU A 45 -14.74 -6.70 27.56
CA GLU A 45 -16.20 -6.90 27.57
C GLU A 45 -16.70 -8.06 26.70
N TYR A 46 -15.84 -8.65 25.86
CA TYR A 46 -16.18 -9.80 25.03
C TYR A 46 -15.35 -11.05 25.36
N ARG A 47 -14.35 -10.96 26.27
CA ARG A 47 -13.38 -12.05 26.51
C ARG A 47 -14.01 -13.35 26.99
N GLU A 48 -15.09 -13.27 27.77
CA GLU A 48 -15.80 -14.46 28.25
C GLU A 48 -16.31 -15.35 27.11
N HIS A 49 -16.72 -14.76 25.98
CA HIS A 49 -17.18 -15.50 24.81
C HIS A 49 -16.04 -16.21 24.06
N PHE A 50 -14.79 -15.83 24.32
CA PHE A 50 -13.59 -16.36 23.69
C PHE A 50 -12.80 -17.30 24.61
N ALA A 51 -13.34 -17.65 25.78
CA ALA A 51 -12.76 -18.68 26.64
C ALA A 51 -12.63 -20.00 25.86
N GLY A 52 -11.45 -20.61 25.89
CA GLY A 52 -11.13 -21.85 25.15
C GLY A 52 -10.70 -21.64 23.68
N TYR A 53 -10.75 -20.41 23.14
CA TYR A 53 -10.37 -20.12 21.75
C TYR A 53 -8.97 -19.51 21.59
N ALA A 54 -8.13 -19.56 22.62
CA ALA A 54 -6.75 -19.05 22.55
C ALA A 54 -5.94 -19.63 21.37
N PRO A 55 -5.95 -20.95 21.10
CA PRO A 55 -5.24 -21.50 19.93
C PRO A 55 -5.72 -20.91 18.61
N LEU A 56 -7.01 -20.56 18.53
CA LEU A 56 -7.58 -19.98 17.32
C LEU A 56 -7.16 -18.52 17.14
N LEU A 57 -7.16 -17.74 18.22
CA LEU A 57 -6.67 -16.36 18.26
C LEU A 57 -5.18 -16.28 17.89
N ASP A 58 -4.39 -17.27 18.34
CA ASP A 58 -2.96 -17.35 18.07
C ASP A 58 -2.62 -17.86 16.65
N SER A 59 -3.62 -18.34 15.91
CA SER A 59 -3.46 -18.82 14.54
C SER A 59 -3.76 -17.73 13.49
N HIS A 60 -3.53 -18.08 12.22
CA HIS A 60 -3.93 -17.29 11.05
C HIS A 60 -5.44 -16.98 10.98
N ARG A 61 -6.27 -17.69 11.75
CA ARG A 61 -7.71 -17.40 11.85
C ARG A 61 -8.00 -16.21 12.74
N GLY A 62 -7.11 -15.93 13.71
CA GLY A 62 -7.24 -14.83 14.67
C GLY A 62 -6.72 -13.50 14.16
N HIS A 63 -5.64 -13.52 13.40
CA HIS A 63 -4.95 -12.33 12.90
C HIS A 63 -3.99 -12.70 11.76
N ASP A 64 -3.35 -11.69 11.17
CA ASP A 64 -2.35 -11.85 10.11
C ASP A 64 -0.94 -11.54 10.67
N PRO A 65 -0.18 -12.55 11.17
CA PRO A 65 1.18 -12.37 11.66
C PRO A 65 2.07 -11.58 10.68
N GLY A 66 2.78 -10.57 11.20
CA GLY A 66 3.70 -9.72 10.43
C GLY A 66 3.05 -8.61 9.60
N ALA A 67 1.73 -8.66 9.34
CA ALA A 67 1.06 -7.69 8.47
C ALA A 67 1.07 -6.27 9.03
N LEU A 68 0.83 -6.11 10.34
CA LEU A 68 0.85 -4.80 10.99
C LEU A 68 2.23 -4.16 10.97
N LEU A 69 3.27 -4.94 11.25
CA LEU A 69 4.65 -4.44 11.24
C LEU A 69 5.05 -3.95 9.85
N LEU A 70 4.72 -4.71 8.80
CA LEU A 70 4.94 -4.28 7.43
C LEU A 70 4.11 -3.03 7.07
N ALA A 71 2.86 -2.94 7.52
CA ALA A 71 2.00 -1.78 7.31
C ALA A 71 2.60 -0.50 7.93
N GLN A 72 3.13 -0.61 9.15
CA GLN A 72 3.81 0.49 9.85
C GLN A 72 5.04 0.96 9.08
N GLU A 73 5.86 0.05 8.56
CA GLU A 73 7.04 0.42 7.78
C GLU A 73 6.70 1.02 6.41
N MET A 74 5.69 0.48 5.72
CA MET A 74 5.19 1.08 4.48
C MET A 74 4.67 2.49 4.72
N ALA A 75 3.88 2.70 5.78
CA ALA A 75 3.34 4.01 6.12
C ALA A 75 4.45 5.01 6.46
N ALA A 76 5.41 4.61 7.29
CA ALA A 76 6.54 5.45 7.67
C ALA A 76 7.43 5.82 6.47
N ALA A 77 7.74 4.86 5.59
CA ALA A 77 8.59 5.09 4.43
C ALA A 77 7.95 5.96 3.34
N LEU A 78 6.63 6.08 3.34
CA LEU A 78 5.86 6.85 2.36
C LEU A 78 5.30 8.16 2.92
N ASP A 79 5.57 8.46 4.20
CA ASP A 79 4.90 9.54 4.95
C ASP A 79 3.37 9.49 4.76
N ALA A 80 2.81 8.27 4.84
CA ALA A 80 1.41 8.00 4.56
C ALA A 80 0.62 7.74 5.85
N PRO A 81 -0.67 8.13 5.91
CA PRO A 81 -1.54 7.69 6.99
C PRO A 81 -1.65 6.16 7.05
N LEU A 82 -1.68 5.64 8.28
CA LEU A 82 -1.97 4.25 8.58
C LEU A 82 -3.29 4.14 9.36
N VAL A 83 -4.22 3.30 8.88
CA VAL A 83 -5.39 2.87 9.65
C VAL A 83 -5.29 1.38 9.95
N ALA A 84 -4.99 1.04 11.21
CA ALA A 84 -4.78 -0.34 11.63
C ALA A 84 -5.70 -0.76 12.77
N ALA A 85 -6.10 -2.03 12.77
CA ALA A 85 -6.83 -2.68 13.85
C ALA A 85 -5.96 -3.72 14.56
N THR A 86 -6.03 -3.75 15.89
CA THR A 86 -5.40 -4.81 16.70
C THR A 86 -6.42 -5.78 17.28
N THR A 87 -7.71 -5.51 17.09
CA THR A 87 -8.81 -6.41 17.46
C THR A 87 -8.84 -7.60 16.51
N SER A 88 -9.01 -8.81 17.06
CA SER A 88 -9.07 -10.03 16.25
C SER A 88 -10.21 -10.00 15.25
N ARG A 89 -9.93 -10.45 14.02
CA ARG A 89 -10.96 -10.70 12.99
C ARG A 89 -12.01 -11.73 13.43
N LEU A 90 -11.72 -12.54 14.46
CA LEU A 90 -12.69 -13.45 15.03
C LEU A 90 -13.81 -12.73 15.77
N LEU A 91 -13.58 -11.53 16.31
CA LEU A 91 -14.66 -10.69 16.85
C LEU A 91 -15.50 -10.14 15.71
N VAL A 92 -14.86 -9.45 14.77
CA VAL A 92 -15.51 -8.98 13.55
C VAL A 92 -14.46 -8.78 12.46
N ASP A 93 -14.69 -9.34 11.28
CA ASP A 93 -13.79 -9.24 10.14
C ASP A 93 -14.01 -7.89 9.44
N LEU A 94 -13.04 -6.99 9.59
CA LEU A 94 -13.08 -5.64 9.04
C LEU A 94 -12.91 -5.62 7.51
N ASN A 95 -12.31 -6.66 6.93
CA ASN A 95 -12.10 -6.77 5.50
C ASN A 95 -13.38 -7.20 4.76
N ARG A 96 -14.34 -7.86 5.44
CA ARG A 96 -15.62 -8.28 4.83
C ARG A 96 -16.62 -7.14 4.64
N SER A 97 -17.36 -7.19 3.53
CA SER A 97 -18.42 -6.21 3.23
C SER A 97 -19.59 -6.27 4.24
N PRO A 98 -20.37 -5.18 4.38
CA PRO A 98 -21.60 -5.20 5.16
C PRO A 98 -22.53 -6.32 4.68
N GLY A 99 -23.13 -7.05 5.62
CA GLY A 99 -24.03 -8.18 5.32
C GLY A 99 -23.35 -9.49 4.93
N HIS A 100 -22.02 -9.53 4.75
CA HIS A 100 -21.33 -10.77 4.42
C HIS A 100 -21.48 -11.81 5.57
N PRO A 101 -21.85 -13.08 5.29
CA PRO A 101 -22.20 -14.06 6.32
C PRO A 101 -21.03 -14.44 7.23
N ARG A 102 -19.79 -14.31 6.73
CA ARG A 102 -18.54 -14.54 7.49
C ARG A 102 -17.94 -13.27 8.08
N ARG A 103 -18.69 -12.15 8.15
CA ARG A 103 -18.23 -10.95 8.86
C ARG A 103 -18.07 -11.21 10.37
N TYR A 104 -18.93 -12.06 10.93
CA TYR A 104 -18.76 -12.61 12.27
C TYR A 104 -18.26 -14.05 12.18
N SER A 105 -17.29 -14.41 13.04
CA SER A 105 -16.80 -15.78 13.17
C SER A 105 -17.87 -16.72 13.72
N GLU A 106 -17.57 -18.01 13.78
CA GLU A 106 -18.37 -19.00 14.49
C GLU A 106 -18.55 -18.69 15.99
N ILE A 107 -17.66 -17.89 16.60
CA ILE A 107 -17.73 -17.48 18.00
C ILE A 107 -18.70 -16.31 18.16
N THR A 108 -18.61 -15.30 17.29
CA THR A 108 -19.39 -14.07 17.43
C THR A 108 -20.78 -14.16 16.80
N ARG A 109 -20.95 -14.97 15.76
CA ARG A 109 -22.24 -15.15 15.07
C ARG A 109 -23.39 -15.61 15.99
N PRO A 110 -23.22 -16.58 16.91
CA PRO A 110 -24.31 -17.01 17.79
C PRO A 110 -24.65 -16.02 18.91
N LEU A 111 -23.82 -15.00 19.17
CA LEU A 111 -24.08 -14.02 20.24
C LEU A 111 -25.38 -13.25 20.00
N PRO A 112 -26.08 -12.76 21.05
CA PRO A 112 -27.31 -12.00 20.88
C PRO A 112 -27.17 -10.82 19.92
N HIS A 113 -28.24 -10.49 19.18
CA HIS A 113 -28.23 -9.40 18.20
C HIS A 113 -27.72 -8.08 18.79
N LYS A 114 -28.14 -7.72 20.00
CA LYS A 114 -27.71 -6.51 20.72
C LYS A 114 -26.19 -6.45 20.93
N VAL A 115 -25.55 -7.60 21.22
CA VAL A 115 -24.09 -7.70 21.39
C VAL A 115 -23.39 -7.50 20.04
N ARG A 116 -23.86 -8.17 18.98
CA ARG A 116 -23.30 -8.01 17.63
C ARG A 116 -23.45 -6.61 17.09
N ALA A 117 -24.58 -5.95 17.38
CA ALA A 117 -24.82 -4.55 17.02
C ALA A 117 -23.83 -3.61 17.73
N ARG A 118 -23.53 -3.86 19.01
CA ARG A 118 -22.49 -3.12 19.74
C ARG A 118 -21.11 -3.34 19.13
N ILE A 119 -20.72 -4.59 18.86
CA ILE A 119 -19.45 -4.92 18.17
C ILE A 119 -19.35 -4.19 16.82
N HIS A 120 -20.45 -4.15 16.06
CA HIS A 120 -20.50 -3.44 14.79
C HIS A 120 -20.26 -1.94 14.95
N ALA A 121 -20.97 -1.31 15.88
CA ALA A 121 -20.89 0.14 16.11
C ALA A 121 -19.53 0.58 16.70
N GLU A 122 -18.90 -0.25 17.53
CA GLU A 122 -17.66 0.11 18.25
C GLU A 122 -16.38 -0.30 17.51
N HIS A 123 -16.42 -1.37 16.70
CA HIS A 123 -15.22 -1.89 16.04
C HIS A 123 -15.29 -1.87 14.51
N TYR A 124 -16.39 -2.36 13.93
CA TYR A 124 -16.47 -2.48 12.46
C TYR A 124 -16.66 -1.14 11.77
N LEU A 125 -17.69 -0.40 12.17
CA LEU A 125 -18.06 0.85 11.52
C LEU A 125 -16.98 1.93 11.64
N PRO A 126 -16.40 2.19 12.84
CA PRO A 126 -15.43 3.28 12.99
C PRO A 126 -14.16 3.06 12.16
N TYR A 127 -13.65 1.83 12.07
CA TYR A 127 -12.50 1.51 11.23
C TYR A 127 -12.77 1.82 9.76
N ARG A 128 -13.90 1.33 9.23
CA ARG A 128 -14.23 1.50 7.82
C ARG A 128 -14.55 2.95 7.49
N GLU A 129 -15.26 3.65 8.36
CA GLU A 129 -15.56 5.07 8.19
C GLU A 129 -14.28 5.91 8.14
N GLU A 130 -13.26 5.60 8.94
CA GLU A 130 -11.99 6.35 8.90
C GLU A 130 -11.26 6.18 7.57
N VAL A 131 -11.11 4.94 7.09
CA VAL A 131 -10.53 4.66 5.77
C VAL A 131 -11.33 5.33 4.66
N GLU A 132 -12.67 5.18 4.67
CA GLU A 132 -13.54 5.78 3.67
C GLU A 132 -13.47 7.30 3.69
N LYS A 133 -13.38 7.93 4.86
CA LYS A 133 -13.26 9.39 5.02
C LYS A 133 -11.94 9.90 4.45
N LEU A 134 -10.81 9.24 4.73
CA LEU A 134 -9.51 9.64 4.19
C LEU A 134 -9.51 9.58 2.65
N ILE A 135 -10.03 8.47 2.09
CA ILE A 135 -10.16 8.29 0.64
C ILE A 135 -11.08 9.37 0.03
N ALA A 136 -12.27 9.55 0.60
CA ALA A 136 -13.25 10.53 0.10
C ALA A 136 -12.68 11.96 0.13
N THR A 137 -11.98 12.31 1.22
CA THR A 137 -11.36 13.63 1.38
C THR A 137 -10.28 13.87 0.34
N ALA A 138 -9.39 12.90 0.10
CA ALA A 138 -8.33 13.01 -0.91
C ALA A 138 -8.91 13.14 -2.32
N ILE A 139 -9.90 12.32 -2.68
CA ILE A 139 -10.57 12.37 -3.99
C ILE A 139 -11.29 13.70 -4.19
N ALA A 140 -11.99 14.21 -3.17
CA ALA A 140 -12.67 15.51 -3.22
C ALA A 140 -11.70 16.68 -3.45
N ARG A 141 -10.44 16.53 -3.02
CA ARG A 141 -9.34 17.49 -3.28
C ARG A 141 -8.62 17.25 -4.61
N GLY A 142 -9.17 16.38 -5.46
CA GLY A 142 -8.68 16.11 -6.80
C GLY A 142 -7.52 15.13 -6.87
N ALA A 143 -7.13 14.49 -5.77
CA ALA A 143 -6.06 13.47 -5.78
C ALA A 143 -6.54 12.14 -6.37
N THR A 144 -5.59 11.35 -6.86
CA THR A 144 -5.76 9.92 -7.10
C THR A 144 -5.27 9.18 -5.86
N VAL A 145 -6.08 8.26 -5.34
CA VAL A 145 -5.75 7.49 -4.14
C VAL A 145 -5.12 6.15 -4.52
N VAL A 146 -3.98 5.85 -3.92
CA VAL A 146 -3.41 4.50 -3.85
C VAL A 146 -3.62 3.97 -2.43
N HIS A 147 -4.49 2.99 -2.31
CA HIS A 147 -4.79 2.32 -1.04
C HIS A 147 -4.10 0.96 -1.00
N LEU A 148 -3.23 0.78 -0.01
CA LEU A 148 -2.42 -0.41 0.22
C LEU A 148 -2.91 -1.10 1.49
N SER A 149 -3.63 -2.22 1.35
CA SER A 149 -4.06 -3.03 2.47
C SER A 149 -3.03 -4.13 2.74
N SER A 150 -2.49 -4.16 3.96
CA SER A 150 -1.44 -5.09 4.37
C SER A 150 -2.02 -6.33 5.04
N HIS A 151 -1.76 -7.49 4.44
CA HIS A 151 -2.22 -8.81 4.87
C HIS A 151 -1.09 -9.84 4.89
N SER A 152 -1.37 -10.97 5.54
CA SER A 152 -0.50 -12.14 5.45
C SER A 152 -1.32 -13.42 5.41
N PHE A 153 -0.77 -14.45 4.78
CA PHE A 153 -1.43 -15.72 4.59
C PHE A 153 -0.64 -16.88 5.18
N THR A 154 -1.37 -17.87 5.72
CA THR A 154 -0.75 -19.07 6.28
C THR A 154 -0.01 -19.89 5.21
N PRO A 155 1.19 -20.43 5.49
CA PRO A 155 1.96 -21.19 4.51
C PRO A 155 1.29 -22.49 4.07
N ILE A 156 0.41 -23.07 4.89
CA ILE A 156 -0.29 -24.34 4.61
C ILE A 156 -1.78 -24.12 4.83
N MET A 157 -2.59 -24.40 3.83
CA MET A 157 -4.06 -24.36 3.92
C MET A 157 -4.60 -25.72 3.51
N ASP A 158 -5.43 -26.33 4.36
CA ASP A 158 -6.05 -27.65 4.11
C ASP A 158 -5.03 -28.72 3.68
N GLY A 159 -3.88 -28.75 4.38
CA GLY A 159 -2.76 -29.67 4.09
C GLY A 159 -1.95 -29.32 2.84
N ARG A 160 -2.30 -28.27 2.09
CA ARG A 160 -1.59 -27.86 0.86
C ARG A 160 -0.67 -26.67 1.12
N VAL A 161 0.59 -26.83 0.72
CA VAL A 161 1.60 -25.77 0.78
C VAL A 161 1.27 -24.67 -0.23
N ARG A 162 1.23 -23.42 0.24
CA ARG A 162 1.05 -22.24 -0.60
C ARG A 162 2.38 -21.77 -1.17
N ASN A 163 2.46 -21.72 -2.50
CA ASN A 163 3.71 -21.55 -3.25
C ASN A 163 3.96 -20.08 -3.67
N ALA A 164 4.04 -19.20 -2.67
CA ALA A 164 4.42 -17.81 -2.83
C ALA A 164 5.08 -17.29 -1.56
N ASP A 165 5.94 -16.29 -1.72
CA ASP A 165 6.51 -15.48 -0.64
C ASP A 165 5.70 -14.19 -0.44
N VAL A 166 5.33 -13.56 -1.55
CA VAL A 166 4.56 -12.31 -1.58
C VAL A 166 3.53 -12.39 -2.72
N GLY A 167 2.28 -12.09 -2.38
CA GLY A 167 1.14 -11.98 -3.27
C GLY A 167 0.73 -10.52 -3.45
N PHE A 168 0.43 -10.12 -4.68
CA PHE A 168 -0.12 -8.81 -5.01
C PHE A 168 -1.52 -9.01 -5.53
N LEU A 169 -2.53 -8.66 -4.72
CA LEU A 169 -3.92 -8.85 -5.07
C LEU A 169 -4.54 -7.54 -5.58
N TYR A 170 -5.10 -7.61 -6.77
CA TYR A 170 -5.70 -6.47 -7.44
C TYR A 170 -6.76 -6.92 -8.47
N ASP A 171 -7.57 -5.99 -8.94
CA ASP A 171 -8.52 -6.24 -10.03
C ASP A 171 -7.83 -6.04 -11.39
N PRO A 172 -7.67 -7.10 -12.23
CA PRO A 172 -7.08 -6.97 -13.56
C PRO A 172 -7.87 -6.06 -14.51
N GLY A 173 -9.14 -5.77 -14.21
CA GLY A 173 -9.96 -4.82 -14.95
C GLY A 173 -9.68 -3.35 -14.63
N ARG A 174 -8.77 -3.04 -13.70
CA ARG A 174 -8.41 -1.67 -13.30
C ARG A 174 -6.97 -1.34 -13.70
N PRO A 175 -6.75 -0.59 -14.80
CA PRO A 175 -5.42 -0.35 -15.36
C PRO A 175 -4.39 0.25 -14.38
N GLY A 176 -4.84 1.15 -13.49
CA GLY A 176 -3.96 1.74 -12.47
C GLY A 176 -3.41 0.71 -11.46
N GLU A 177 -4.23 -0.27 -11.07
CA GLU A 177 -3.80 -1.35 -10.17
C GLU A 177 -2.85 -2.32 -10.90
N VAL A 178 -3.16 -2.67 -12.16
CA VAL A 178 -2.30 -3.48 -13.01
C VAL A 178 -0.91 -2.85 -13.14
N ALA A 179 -0.85 -1.56 -13.49
CA ALA A 179 0.39 -0.84 -13.71
C ALA A 179 1.23 -0.74 -12.42
N LEU A 180 0.60 -0.41 -11.28
CA LEU A 180 1.29 -0.35 -9.98
C LEU A 180 1.87 -1.71 -9.60
N CYS A 181 1.06 -2.78 -9.66
CA CYS A 181 1.51 -4.12 -9.30
C CYS A 181 2.60 -4.66 -10.24
N GLN A 182 2.56 -4.32 -11.54
CA GLN A 182 3.62 -4.68 -12.47
C GLN A 182 4.96 -4.03 -12.11
N ARG A 183 4.97 -2.71 -11.83
CA ARG A 183 6.19 -2.00 -11.42
C ARG A 183 6.71 -2.51 -10.08
N TRP A 184 5.84 -2.70 -9.10
CA TRP A 184 6.22 -3.17 -7.77
C TRP A 184 6.79 -4.59 -7.80
N LEU A 185 6.16 -5.50 -8.55
CA LEU A 185 6.68 -6.85 -8.72
C LEU A 185 8.04 -6.85 -9.43
N ALA A 186 8.22 -6.05 -10.49
CA ALA A 186 9.50 -5.95 -11.19
C ALA A 186 10.61 -5.40 -10.29
N ALA A 187 10.33 -4.32 -9.56
CA ALA A 187 11.25 -3.73 -8.60
C ALA A 187 11.64 -4.73 -7.50
N LEU A 188 10.67 -5.44 -6.92
CA LEU A 188 10.94 -6.42 -5.87
C LEU A 188 11.71 -7.63 -6.40
N HIS A 189 11.40 -8.10 -7.60
CA HIS A 189 12.14 -9.18 -8.23
C HIS A 189 13.61 -8.82 -8.49
N GLY A 190 13.88 -7.58 -8.92
CA GLY A 190 15.25 -7.10 -9.13
C GLY A 190 16.07 -7.04 -7.84
N ARG A 191 15.44 -6.76 -6.69
CA ARG A 191 16.10 -6.71 -5.37
C ARG A 191 16.28 -8.09 -4.75
N ALA A 192 15.26 -8.94 -4.87
CA ALA A 192 15.19 -10.23 -4.20
C ALA A 192 14.74 -11.34 -5.18
N PRO A 193 15.61 -11.73 -6.15
CA PRO A 193 15.23 -12.63 -7.25
C PRO A 193 14.87 -14.05 -6.80
N LYS A 194 15.24 -14.42 -5.57
CA LYS A 194 14.90 -15.72 -4.97
C LYS A 194 13.47 -15.80 -4.44
N LEU A 195 12.78 -14.66 -4.27
CA LEU A 195 11.40 -14.64 -3.78
C LEU A 195 10.43 -15.13 -4.86
N ARG A 196 9.49 -15.98 -4.45
CA ARG A 196 8.36 -16.42 -5.27
C ARG A 196 7.24 -15.38 -5.23
N LEU A 197 7.33 -14.39 -6.11
CA LEU A 197 6.32 -13.34 -6.24
C LEU A 197 5.15 -13.82 -7.11
N ARG A 198 3.91 -13.53 -6.69
CA ARG A 198 2.70 -13.92 -7.44
C ARG A 198 1.70 -12.77 -7.52
N ARG A 199 1.00 -12.70 -8.65
CA ARG A 199 -0.18 -11.84 -8.83
C ARG A 199 -1.41 -12.66 -8.47
N ASN A 200 -2.35 -12.09 -7.72
CA ASN A 200 -3.63 -12.70 -7.41
C ASN A 200 -3.48 -14.15 -6.89
N TYR A 201 -2.60 -14.32 -5.91
CA TYR A 201 -2.38 -15.56 -5.18
C TYR A 201 -2.08 -15.22 -3.71
N PRO A 202 -2.61 -15.96 -2.73
CA PRO A 202 -3.46 -17.16 -2.89
C PRO A 202 -4.93 -16.85 -3.19
N TYR A 203 -5.31 -15.58 -3.29
CA TYR A 203 -6.67 -15.13 -3.58
C TYR A 203 -6.73 -14.32 -4.88
N THR A 204 -7.90 -14.20 -5.49
CA THR A 204 -8.03 -13.65 -6.85
C THR A 204 -7.92 -12.13 -6.97
N GLY A 205 -7.81 -11.41 -5.86
CA GLY A 205 -7.87 -9.93 -5.81
C GLY A 205 -9.23 -9.32 -6.14
N ARG A 206 -10.25 -10.13 -6.44
CA ARG A 206 -11.64 -9.71 -6.70
C ARG A 206 -12.65 -10.31 -5.73
N SER A 207 -12.20 -11.16 -4.82
CA SER A 207 -13.02 -11.70 -3.73
C SER A 207 -13.54 -10.57 -2.82
N ASP A 208 -14.57 -10.87 -2.03
CA ASP A 208 -15.07 -9.94 -1.03
C ASP A 208 -13.95 -9.50 -0.06
N GLY A 209 -13.74 -8.19 -0.01
CA GLY A 209 -12.65 -7.50 0.67
C GLY A 209 -12.93 -5.99 0.67
N PHE A 210 -12.23 -5.22 1.49
CA PHE A 210 -12.41 -3.79 1.63
C PHE A 210 -11.98 -3.09 0.35
N CYS A 211 -10.85 -3.48 -0.26
CA CYS A 211 -10.45 -3.00 -1.58
C CYS A 211 -11.56 -3.23 -2.62
N THR A 212 -12.11 -4.46 -2.70
CA THR A 212 -13.22 -4.77 -3.61
C THR A 212 -14.48 -3.96 -3.34
N TRP A 213 -14.81 -3.69 -2.08
CA TRP A 213 -15.92 -2.79 -1.74
C TRP A 213 -15.58 -1.36 -2.23
N LEU A 214 -14.44 -0.78 -1.87
CA LEU A 214 -14.06 0.58 -2.28
C LEU A 214 -14.01 0.76 -3.81
N ARG A 215 -13.61 -0.27 -4.56
CA ARG A 215 -13.64 -0.29 -6.04
C ARG A 215 -15.04 -0.03 -6.63
N ARG A 216 -16.11 -0.40 -5.93
CA ARG A 216 -17.50 -0.14 -6.36
C ARG A 216 -17.97 1.28 -6.06
N ARG A 217 -17.28 2.00 -5.16
CA ARG A 217 -17.61 3.37 -4.74
C ARG A 217 -16.89 4.41 -5.56
N TYR A 218 -15.70 4.07 -6.06
CA TYR A 218 -14.81 5.03 -6.70
C TYR A 218 -14.36 4.55 -8.08
N PRO A 219 -14.33 5.46 -9.07
CA PRO A 219 -13.93 5.11 -10.44
C PRO A 219 -12.45 4.71 -10.50
N ALA A 220 -12.10 3.87 -11.48
CA ALA A 220 -10.74 3.37 -11.68
C ALA A 220 -9.68 4.47 -11.82
N ALA A 221 -10.07 5.64 -12.33
CA ALA A 221 -9.17 6.79 -12.48
C ALA A 221 -8.82 7.49 -11.15
N ARG A 222 -9.59 7.27 -10.07
CA ARG A 222 -9.43 7.97 -8.79
C ARG A 222 -9.02 7.07 -7.63
N TYR A 223 -9.25 5.76 -7.75
CA TYR A 223 -8.94 4.80 -6.69
C TYR A 223 -8.25 3.55 -7.24
N ILE A 224 -7.03 3.33 -6.75
CA ILE A 224 -6.17 2.18 -7.00
C ILE A 224 -6.07 1.42 -5.67
N GLY A 225 -6.68 0.24 -5.58
CA GLY A 225 -6.61 -0.61 -4.38
C GLY A 225 -5.75 -1.83 -4.60
N VAL A 226 -4.76 -2.06 -3.73
CA VAL A 226 -3.91 -3.25 -3.76
C VAL A 226 -3.90 -3.88 -2.37
N GLU A 227 -4.18 -5.19 -2.29
CA GLU A 227 -3.95 -5.96 -1.07
C GLU A 227 -2.60 -6.68 -1.23
N LEU A 228 -1.69 -6.45 -0.30
CA LEU A 228 -0.40 -7.12 -0.24
C LEU A 228 -0.51 -8.32 0.71
N GLU A 229 -0.11 -9.50 0.24
CA GLU A 229 -0.23 -10.75 0.97
C GLU A 229 1.15 -11.35 1.23
N LEU A 230 1.65 -11.29 2.45
CA LEU A 230 2.93 -11.88 2.82
C LEU A 230 2.77 -13.31 3.35
N ASN A 231 3.64 -14.24 2.97
CA ASN A 231 3.61 -15.58 3.56
C ASN A 231 4.07 -15.53 5.03
N GLN A 232 3.19 -15.96 5.95
CA GLN A 232 3.42 -15.93 7.40
C GLN A 232 4.67 -16.70 7.84
N ARG A 233 5.17 -17.65 7.04
CA ARG A 233 6.42 -18.38 7.34
C ARG A 233 7.59 -17.44 7.65
N HIS A 234 7.65 -16.29 6.98
CA HIS A 234 8.72 -15.31 7.18
C HIS A 234 8.59 -14.61 8.53
N ALA A 235 7.39 -14.15 8.86
CA ALA A 235 7.12 -13.51 10.14
C ALA A 235 7.28 -14.48 11.32
N THR A 236 6.86 -15.74 11.16
CA THR A 236 7.01 -16.79 12.17
C THR A 236 8.48 -17.17 12.40
N ALA A 237 9.28 -17.29 11.33
CA ALA A 237 10.71 -17.58 11.45
C ALA A 237 11.48 -16.38 12.05
N GLY A 238 11.07 -15.15 11.71
CA GLY A 238 11.69 -13.93 12.21
C GLY A 238 13.15 -13.75 11.73
N GLY A 239 13.93 -13.01 12.51
CA GLY A 239 15.37 -12.83 12.28
C GLY A 239 15.73 -11.95 11.07
N PRO A 240 17.02 -11.97 10.64
CA PRO A 240 17.53 -11.06 9.61
C PRO A 240 16.85 -11.20 8.25
N ALA A 241 16.48 -12.43 7.85
CA ALA A 241 15.79 -12.68 6.58
C ALA A 241 14.40 -12.01 6.55
N TRP A 242 13.68 -12.02 7.67
CA TRP A 242 12.40 -11.33 7.79
C TRP A 242 12.56 -9.80 7.68
N THR A 243 13.57 -9.24 8.35
CA THR A 243 13.88 -7.81 8.26
C THR A 243 14.27 -7.40 6.84
N ALA A 244 15.13 -8.17 6.17
CA ALA A 244 15.52 -7.91 4.79
C ALA A 244 14.32 -7.97 3.83
N LEU A 245 13.45 -8.98 3.96
CA LEU A 245 12.25 -9.10 3.14
C LEU A 245 11.34 -7.86 3.24
N ARG A 246 11.07 -7.38 4.46
CA ARG A 246 10.25 -6.18 4.63
C ARG A 246 10.91 -4.94 4.03
N ALA A 247 12.21 -4.75 4.28
CA ALA A 247 12.97 -3.65 3.71
C ALA A 247 12.94 -3.66 2.17
N ASP A 248 13.08 -4.83 1.54
CA ASP A 248 13.00 -4.99 0.09
C ASP A 248 11.60 -4.71 -0.46
N VAL A 249 10.54 -5.18 0.23
CA VAL A 249 9.14 -4.90 -0.14
C VAL A 249 8.87 -3.40 -0.10
N VAL A 250 9.29 -2.72 0.97
CA VAL A 250 9.10 -1.27 1.16
C VAL A 250 9.91 -0.47 0.13
N ALA A 251 11.18 -0.80 -0.09
CA ALA A 251 12.02 -0.13 -1.08
C ALA A 251 11.48 -0.30 -2.51
N ALA A 252 11.00 -1.51 -2.85
CA ALA A 252 10.38 -1.78 -4.15
C ALA A 252 9.07 -1.02 -4.33
N LEU A 253 8.29 -0.81 -3.27
CA LEU A 253 7.07 -0.02 -3.29
C LEU A 253 7.38 1.46 -3.56
N GLN A 254 8.37 2.02 -2.86
CA GLN A 254 8.82 3.40 -3.09
C GLN A 254 9.24 3.61 -4.55
N ALA A 255 10.03 2.70 -5.12
CA ALA A 255 10.41 2.75 -6.53
C ALA A 255 9.20 2.69 -7.48
N ALA A 256 8.26 1.77 -7.24
CA ALA A 256 7.07 1.60 -8.08
C ALA A 256 6.10 2.80 -8.04
N LEU A 257 6.08 3.53 -6.93
CA LEU A 257 5.33 4.76 -6.76
C LEU A 257 6.05 5.95 -7.39
N HIS A 258 7.38 6.07 -7.27
CA HIS A 258 8.15 7.15 -7.90
C HIS A 258 7.91 7.21 -9.42
N ASP A 259 7.82 6.04 -10.07
CA ASP A 259 7.57 5.91 -11.51
C ASP A 259 6.08 6.06 -11.90
N HIS A 260 5.21 6.53 -11.00
CA HIS A 260 3.79 6.69 -11.30
C HIS A 260 3.56 7.89 -12.27
N PRO A 261 2.79 7.73 -13.35
CA PRO A 261 2.62 8.78 -14.37
C PRO A 261 2.13 10.12 -13.82
N THR A 262 1.24 10.11 -12.82
CA THR A 262 0.75 11.35 -12.18
C THR A 262 1.80 12.07 -11.32
N LEU A 263 2.91 11.42 -10.95
CA LEU A 263 4.07 12.07 -10.33
C LEU A 263 5.02 12.66 -11.38
N GLN A 264 4.97 12.18 -12.63
CA GLN A 264 5.76 12.74 -13.72
C GLN A 264 5.18 14.05 -14.28
N VAL A 265 3.86 14.25 -14.23
CA VAL A 265 3.20 15.46 -14.77
C VAL A 265 3.62 16.75 -14.03
N HIS A 266 4.04 16.66 -12.76
CA HIS A 266 4.53 17.84 -12.02
C HIS A 266 5.96 18.28 -12.37
N ARG A 267 6.72 17.49 -13.16
CA ARG A 267 8.05 17.92 -13.65
C ARG A 267 8.00 18.64 -15.00
N ALA A 268 6.90 18.56 -15.73
CA ALA A 268 6.75 19.18 -17.06
C ALA A 268 6.14 20.59 -17.02
N GLY A 269 6.35 21.34 -15.93
CA GLY A 269 5.73 22.65 -15.69
C GLY A 269 6.66 23.66 -15.04
N LEU A 270 7.86 23.86 -15.59
CA LEU A 270 8.59 25.12 -15.45
C LEU A 270 8.53 25.85 -16.81
N PRO A 271 8.02 27.09 -16.89
CA PRO A 271 8.04 27.85 -18.12
C PRO A 271 9.47 28.23 -18.54
N GLY A 272 9.78 27.88 -19.78
CA GLY A 272 10.79 28.44 -20.70
C GLY A 272 11.96 29.24 -20.13
N ALA A 273 13.16 28.66 -20.22
CA ALA A 273 14.34 29.44 -20.59
C ALA A 273 14.36 29.51 -22.13
N GLU A 274 14.01 30.68 -22.67
CA GLU A 274 14.13 30.98 -24.09
C GLU A 274 15.59 30.77 -24.55
N SER A 275 15.78 29.82 -25.47
CA SER A 275 16.97 29.76 -26.30
C SER A 275 16.88 30.88 -27.35
N ALA A 276 17.79 31.85 -27.27
CA ALA A 276 17.97 32.89 -28.27
C ALA A 276 18.24 32.27 -29.67
N PRO A 277 17.69 32.84 -30.76
CA PRO A 277 17.93 32.32 -32.11
C PRO A 277 19.34 32.68 -32.59
N ALA A 278 20.00 31.71 -33.20
CA ALA A 278 21.24 31.91 -33.94
C ALA A 278 20.95 32.77 -35.19
N GLY A 279 21.39 34.02 -35.15
CA GLY A 279 21.37 34.91 -36.31
C GLY A 279 22.55 34.66 -37.22
N GLU A 280 22.25 34.25 -38.45
CA GLU A 280 23.16 34.24 -39.60
C GLU A 280 23.86 35.59 -39.76
N ARG A 281 25.19 35.57 -39.93
CA ARG A 281 25.92 36.59 -40.71
C ARG A 281 27.01 35.92 -41.54
N SER A 282 26.72 35.77 -42.82
CA SER A 282 27.70 35.71 -43.90
C SER A 282 28.01 37.15 -44.35
N TYR A 283 29.28 37.56 -44.43
CA TYR A 283 29.94 38.03 -45.67
C TYR A 283 31.37 38.58 -45.42
N MET A 284 32.31 38.02 -46.19
CA MET A 284 33.58 38.55 -46.75
C MET A 284 34.56 39.43 -45.94
N GLY A 285 35.77 38.87 -45.75
CA GLY A 285 36.91 39.13 -46.67
C GLY A 285 38.00 40.12 -46.24
N ARG A 286 39.23 39.61 -46.00
CA ARG A 286 40.45 39.91 -46.81
C ARG A 286 41.72 39.20 -46.29
N ARG A 287 42.64 39.03 -47.25
CA ARG A 287 43.93 38.31 -47.29
C ARG A 287 45.08 38.98 -46.52
N ALA A 288 46.06 38.18 -46.09
CA ALA A 288 47.53 38.24 -46.37
C ALA A 288 48.23 37.13 -45.53
N ARG A 289 49.00 36.17 -46.09
CA ARG A 289 50.48 36.14 -46.30
C ARG A 289 51.25 36.47 -45.00
N GLU A 290 52.21 35.70 -44.49
CA GLU A 290 53.41 35.04 -45.05
C GLU A 290 54.04 34.14 -43.94
N ASP A 291 54.52 32.93 -44.27
CA ASP A 291 55.92 32.44 -44.18
C ASP A 291 56.45 31.87 -42.84
N GLY A 292 57.18 30.73 -42.97
CA GLY A 292 58.37 30.43 -42.15
C GLY A 292 58.32 29.20 -41.22
N THR A 293 58.95 28.09 -41.65
CA THR A 293 59.99 27.26 -40.95
C THR A 293 59.79 26.91 -39.45
N GLN A 294 60.08 25.73 -38.89
CA GLN A 294 60.98 24.59 -39.17
C GLN A 294 60.72 23.54 -38.04
N GLU A 295 61.12 22.27 -38.27
CA GLU A 295 61.79 21.29 -37.35
C GLU A 295 61.43 21.25 -35.83
N GLU A 296 61.33 20.15 -35.08
CA GLU A 296 61.85 18.76 -35.03
C GLU A 296 60.96 18.03 -33.99
N GLY A 297 60.76 16.71 -34.02
CA GLY A 297 61.60 15.83 -33.20
C GLY A 297 60.78 14.94 -32.24
N THR A 298 60.71 13.65 -32.60
CA THR A 298 60.84 12.45 -31.75
C THR A 298 59.88 12.13 -30.59
N SER A 299 59.24 10.94 -30.74
CA SER A 299 59.25 9.79 -29.79
C SER A 299 58.40 9.95 -28.51
N THR A 300 57.67 8.97 -27.95
CA THR A 300 57.68 7.50 -27.98
C THR A 300 56.41 7.01 -27.25
N ILE A 301 55.84 5.88 -27.71
CA ILE A 301 55.35 4.70 -26.92
C ILE A 301 54.66 4.98 -25.56
N GLY A 302 53.42 4.55 -25.30
CA GLY A 302 53.09 3.12 -25.24
C GLY A 302 51.65 2.83 -24.78
N LYS A 303 51.09 1.78 -25.40
CA LYS A 303 49.89 1.07 -24.97
C LYS A 303 50.22 0.13 -23.82
N SER A 304 49.33 -0.01 -22.85
CA SER A 304 49.13 -1.27 -22.11
C SER A 304 47.79 -1.29 -21.38
N ARG A 305 47.00 -2.30 -21.76
CA ARG A 305 45.95 -3.04 -21.03
C ARG A 305 44.64 -2.34 -20.70
#